data_AF-A0A7W0T4K0-F1
#
_entry.id   AF-A0A7W0T4K0-F1
#
_cell.length_a   1.000
_cell.length_b   1.000
_cell.length_c   1.000
_cell.angle_alpha   90.00
_cell.angle_beta   90.00
_cell.angle_gamma   90.00
#
_symmetry.space_group_name_H-M   'P 1'
#
loop_
_entity.id
_entity.type
_entity.pdbx_description
1 polymer ?
#
loop_
_entity_poly.entity_id
_entity_poly.type
_entity_poly.pdbx_seq_one_letter_code
_entity_poly.pdbx_strand_id
1 'polypeptide(L)'
;MAVHSEPNSPPIRILRVIARLNMGGPAIHVANLAAGLETRGYHTTLVAGSLARGEDSMAFLAERLGVTVVSVAELQREVSVLHD
;
A
#
# COMPACT_ATOMS: atom_id res chain seq x y z
N MET A 1 -11.62 17.56 10.46
CA MET A 1 -12.01 17.82 9.05
C MET A 1 -12.48 16.50 8.45
N ALA A 2 -13.78 16.25 8.48
CA ALA A 2 -14.37 15.22 7.64
C ALA A 2 -14.40 15.78 6.22
N VAL A 3 -14.08 14.97 5.21
CA VAL A 3 -14.35 15.37 3.83
C VAL A 3 -15.85 15.49 3.71
N HIS A 4 -16.34 16.70 3.48
CA HIS A 4 -17.72 16.92 3.07
C HIS A 4 -17.86 16.41 1.64
N SER A 5 -18.17 15.12 1.50
CA SER A 5 -18.65 14.57 0.23
C SER A 5 -20.14 14.83 0.16
N GLU A 6 -20.61 15.36 -0.97
CA GLU A 6 -22.04 15.38 -1.30
C GLU A 6 -22.63 13.98 -1.04
N PRO A 7 -23.86 13.86 -0.49
CA PRO A 7 -24.43 12.61 0.03
C PRO A 7 -24.64 11.49 -1.00
N ASN A 8 -24.10 11.61 -2.21
CA ASN A 8 -24.15 10.60 -3.27
C ASN A 8 -22.91 10.58 -4.18
N SER A 9 -21.82 11.24 -3.80
CA SER A 9 -20.57 11.19 -4.57
C SER A 9 -19.86 9.85 -4.34
N PRO A 10 -19.29 9.23 -5.39
CA PRO A 10 -18.53 8.00 -5.22
C PRO A 10 -17.32 8.26 -4.28
N PRO A 11 -16.95 7.28 -3.45
CA PRO A 11 -15.84 7.41 -2.53
C PRO A 11 -14.53 7.72 -3.26
N ILE A 12 -13.72 8.61 -2.68
CA ILE A 12 -12.41 8.96 -3.23
C ILE A 12 -11.51 7.72 -3.14
N ARG A 13 -10.93 7.34 -4.29
CA ARG A 13 -10.04 6.19 -4.40
C ARG A 13 -8.58 6.64 -4.38
N ILE A 14 -7.78 6.00 -3.55
CA ILE A 14 -6.35 6.29 -3.36
C ILE A 14 -5.55 5.04 -3.72
N LEU A 15 -4.72 5.14 -4.75
CA LEU A 15 -3.70 4.13 -5.03
C LEU A 15 -2.39 4.56 -4.35
N ARG A 16 -1.88 3.74 -3.45
CA ARG A 16 -0.62 3.99 -2.77
C ARG A 16 0.42 2.98 -3.24
N VAL A 17 1.38 3.44 -4.02
CA VAL A 17 2.48 2.59 -4.49
C VAL A 17 3.67 2.76 -3.55
N ILE A 18 4.21 1.64 -3.06
CA ILE A 18 5.48 1.57 -2.35
C ILE A 18 6.38 0.57 -3.06
N ALA A 19 7.68 0.86 -3.14
CA ALA A 19 8.61 -0.04 -3.81
C ALA A 19 8.49 -1.47 -3.26
N ARG A 20 8.51 -1.66 -1.93
CA ARG A 20 8.47 -2.98 -1.29
C ARG A 20 7.88 -2.88 0.12
N LEU A 21 7.36 -3.99 0.66
CA LEU A 21 6.90 -4.10 2.04
C LEU A 21 7.92 -4.78 2.94
N ASN A 22 9.16 -4.29 2.95
CA ASN A 22 10.20 -4.79 3.83
C ASN A 22 10.02 -4.27 5.27
N MET A 23 10.66 -4.92 6.24
CA MET A 23 10.71 -4.44 7.64
C MET A 23 11.18 -2.99 7.72
N GLY A 24 10.36 -2.12 8.32
CA GLY A 24 10.73 -0.74 8.57
C GLY A 24 9.57 0.25 8.61
N GLY A 25 9.92 1.50 8.93
CA GLY A 25 8.98 2.62 9.06
C GLY A 25 8.10 2.87 7.83
N PRO A 26 8.62 2.80 6.58
CA PRO A 26 7.79 3.02 5.40
C PRO A 26 6.62 2.04 5.28
N ALA A 27 6.86 0.73 5.47
CA ALA A 27 5.81 -0.28 5.41
C ALA A 27 4.77 -0.11 6.52
N ILE A 28 5.22 0.22 7.74
CA ILE A 28 4.34 0.55 8.87
C ILE A 28 3.47 1.77 8.56
N HIS A 29 4.08 2.82 8.02
CA HIS A 29 3.40 4.07 7.73
C HIS A 29 2.31 3.88 6.66
N VAL A 30 2.62 3.22 5.55
CA VAL A 30 1.65 3.05 4.46
C VAL A 30 0.47 2.14 4.84
N ALA A 31 0.71 1.10 5.65
CA ALA A 31 -0.35 0.20 6.12
C ALA A 31 -1.29 0.92 7.10
N ASN A 32 -0.74 1.62 8.10
CA ASN A 32 -1.55 2.38 9.06
C ASN A 32 -2.33 3.52 8.40
N LEU A 33 -1.71 4.22 7.43
CA LEU A 33 -2.37 5.30 6.71
C LEU A 33 -3.52 4.77 5.84
N ALA A 34 -3.34 3.64 5.15
CA ALA A 34 -4.39 3.02 4.37
C ALA A 34 -5.59 2.65 5.25
N ALA A 35 -5.35 1.96 6.37
CA ALA A 35 -6.40 1.60 7.33
C ALA A 35 -7.10 2.83 7.91
N GLY A 36 -6.34 3.86 8.30
CA GLY A 36 -6.88 5.10 8.84
C GLY A 36 -7.75 5.89 7.84
N LEU A 37 -7.43 5.84 6.55
CA LEU A 37 -8.19 6.51 5.51
C LEU A 37 -9.50 5.79 5.16
N GLU A 38 -9.53 4.45 5.21
CA GLU A 38 -10.79 3.68 5.10
C GLU A 38 -11.81 4.11 6.15
N THR A 39 -11.40 4.28 7.40
CA THR A 39 -12.30 4.76 8.47
C THR A 39 -12.85 6.19 8.26
N ARG A 40 -12.29 6.92 7.28
CA ARG A 40 -12.69 8.29 6.92
C ARG A 40 -13.44 8.37 5.59
N GLY A 41 -13.81 7.23 5.00
CA GLY A 41 -14.58 7.16 3.75
C GLY A 41 -13.74 7.20 2.48
N TYR A 42 -12.42 7.01 2.57
CA TYR A 42 -11.56 6.85 1.40
C TYR A 42 -11.30 5.38 1.12
N HIS A 43 -11.36 4.97 -0.15
CA HIS A 43 -10.96 3.62 -0.52
C HIS A 43 -9.51 3.55 -0.93
N THR A 44 -8.70 2.79 -0.20
CA THR A 44 -7.26 2.72 -0.41
C THR A 44 -6.83 1.33 -0.89
N THR A 45 -6.04 1.30 -1.96
CA THR A 45 -5.32 0.10 -2.41
C THR A 45 -3.82 0.33 -2.24
N LEU A 46 -3.17 -0.55 -1.49
CA LEU A 46 -1.72 -0.55 -1.35
C LEU A 46 -1.11 -1.42 -2.45
N VAL A 47 -0.21 -0.86 -3.24
CA VAL A 47 0.54 -1.59 -4.27
C VAL A 47 1.98 -1.72 -3.80
N ALA A 48 2.50 -2.93 -3.82
CA ALA A 48 3.86 -3.22 -3.40
C ALA A 48 4.58 -4.09 -4.40
N GLY A 49 5.88 -3.85 -4.51
CA GLY A 49 6.78 -4.69 -5.26
C GLY A 49 7.34 -5.87 -4.46
N SER A 50 8.22 -6.62 -5.11
CA SER A 50 8.82 -7.84 -4.55
C SER A 50 9.96 -7.53 -3.58
N LEU A 51 10.03 -8.31 -2.50
CA LEU A 51 11.16 -8.28 -1.56
C LEU A 51 12.43 -8.81 -2.24
N ALA A 52 13.59 -8.27 -1.86
CA ALA A 52 14.87 -8.83 -2.26
C ALA A 52 15.17 -10.11 -1.46
N ARG A 53 16.08 -10.96 -1.96
CA ARG A 53 16.53 -12.14 -1.22
C ARG A 53 17.10 -11.73 0.14
N GLY A 54 16.61 -12.39 1.19
CA GLY A 54 17.02 -12.14 2.57
C GLY A 54 16.30 -11.00 3.28
N GLU A 55 15.31 -10.35 2.64
CA GLU A 55 14.47 -9.36 3.32
C GLU A 55 13.25 -10.00 4.00
N ASP A 56 12.98 -9.56 5.24
CA ASP A 56 11.77 -9.89 5.96
C ASP A 56 10.58 -9.01 5.52
N SER A 57 9.39 -9.60 5.53
CA SER A 57 8.14 -8.99 5.08
C SER A 57 7.36 -8.31 6.20
N MET A 58 6.83 -7.13 5.93
CA MET A 58 5.81 -6.42 6.72
C MET A 58 4.38 -6.65 6.21
N ALA A 59 4.16 -7.55 5.25
CA ALA A 59 2.82 -7.82 4.72
C ALA A 59 1.82 -8.26 5.81
N PHE A 60 2.30 -8.92 6.87
CA PHE A 60 1.49 -9.32 8.03
C PHE A 60 0.76 -8.14 8.69
N LEU A 61 1.35 -6.93 8.65
CA LEU A 61 0.73 -5.75 9.23
C LEU A 61 -0.45 -5.28 8.39
N ALA A 62 -0.30 -5.28 7.06
CA ALA A 62 -1.38 -4.93 6.13
C ALA A 62 -2.54 -5.92 6.26
N GLU A 63 -2.24 -7.23 6.33
CA GLU A 63 -3.23 -8.29 6.57
C GLU A 63 -3.98 -8.07 7.89
N ARG A 64 -3.26 -7.85 9.00
CA ARG A 64 -3.87 -7.59 10.31
C ARG A 64 -4.77 -6.35 10.33
N LEU A 65 -4.46 -5.35 9.51
CA LEU A 65 -5.23 -4.12 9.39
C LEU A 65 -6.35 -4.20 8.35
N GLY A 66 -6.52 -5.34 7.66
CA GLY A 66 -7.50 -5.51 6.58
C GLY A 66 -7.18 -4.68 5.33
N VAL A 67 -5.93 -4.26 5.15
CA VAL A 67 -5.49 -3.47 3.99
C VAL A 67 -5.18 -4.40 2.83
N THR A 68 -5.86 -4.19 1.70
CA THR A 68 -5.59 -4.94 0.47
C THR A 68 -4.23 -4.53 -0.12
N VAL A 69 -3.36 -5.52 -0.31
CA VAL A 69 -2.07 -5.37 -0.99
C VAL A 69 -2.14 -6.02 -2.36
N VAL A 70 -1.86 -5.24 -3.41
CA VAL A 70 -1.68 -5.73 -4.78
C VAL A 70 -0.19 -5.81 -5.06
N SER A 71 0.30 -6.97 -5.48
CA SER A 71 1.69 -7.15 -5.89
C SER A 71 1.91 -6.73 -7.34
N VAL A 72 3.02 -6.04 -7.61
CA VAL A 72 3.51 -5.74 -8.97
C VAL A 72 4.93 -6.27 -9.06
N ALA A 73 5.14 -7.34 -9.84
CA ALA A 73 6.40 -8.06 -9.89
C ALA A 73 7.55 -7.22 -10.45
N GLU A 74 7.23 -6.35 -11.40
CA GLU A 74 8.15 -5.44 -12.09
C GLU A 74 8.66 -4.32 -11.17
N LEU A 75 7.95 -4.03 -10.07
CA LEU A 75 8.40 -3.11 -9.05
C LEU A 75 9.39 -3.86 -8.14
N GLN A 76 10.67 -3.83 -8.46
CA GLN A 76 11.72 -4.53 -7.70
C GLN A 76 12.91 -3.62 -7.43
N ARG A 77 13.74 -4.00 -6.45
CA ARG A 77 14.93 -3.21 -6.07
C ARG A 77 16.07 -3.34 -7.09
N GLU A 78 16.24 -4.53 -7.65
CA GLU A 78 17.32 -4.79 -8.60
C GLU A 78 16.94 -4.21 -9.97
N VAL A 79 17.85 -3.43 -10.56
CA VAL A 79 17.70 -2.98 -11.94
C VAL A 79 17.84 -4.21 -12.84
N SER A 80 16.82 -4.50 -13.62
CA SER A 80 16.84 -5.62 -14.57
C SER A 80 17.27 -5.11 -15.93
N VAL A 81 18.37 -5.63 -16.46
CA VAL A 81 18.84 -5.28 -17.83
C VAL A 81 17.84 -5.73 -18.91
N LEU A 82 16.98 -6.71 -18.60
CA LEU A 82 15.96 -7.24 -19.52
C LEU A 82 14.62 -6.49 -19.45
N HIS A 83 14.43 -5.66 -18.43
CA HIS A 83 13.19 -4.93 -18.18
C HIS A 83 13.57 -3.50 -17.77
N ASP A 84 13.76 -2.65 -18.78
CA ASP A 84 14.10 -1.22 -18.66
C ASP A 84 13.09 -0.39 -19.46
#